data_AF-A0AAD0PWG7-F1
#
_entry.id   AF-A0AAD0PWG7-F1
#
_cell.length_a   1.000
_cell.length_b   1.000
_cell.length_c   1.000
_cell.angle_alpha   90.00
_cell.angle_beta   90.00
_cell.angle_gamma   90.00
#
_symmetry.space_group_name_H-M   'P 1'
#
loop_
_entity.id
_entity.type
_entity.pdbx_description
1 polymer ?
#
loop_
_entity_poly.entity_id
_entity_poly.type
_entity_poly.pdbx_seq_one_letter_code
_entity_poly.pdbx_strand_id
1 'polypeptide(L)'
;MDTKSISNIFSSLLSSARDEAQVVVEETRQLPEIQQAIKALEDRNPDRFYLALLYPLTQVVRGLVNEQVGRCQEAEFLLMQRDFVSSHIRKLIEQHEGWPCSADKVRTIMRVALSYYIDKKPIEFNYQGEYVFHLPTKILNDQASILGFMNGLKHLYYGDPEPYLQQLLRIKKRTAEAEQPQGL
;
A
#
# COMPACT_ATOMS: atom_id res chain seq x y z
N MET A 1 -20.64 15.37 -3.70
CA MET A 1 -21.27 14.13 -3.22
C MET A 1 -21.81 14.37 -1.83
N ASP A 2 -23.11 14.15 -1.60
CA ASP A 2 -23.66 14.26 -0.25
C ASP A 2 -23.40 12.99 0.58
N THR A 3 -23.56 13.07 1.90
CA THR A 3 -23.30 11.94 2.82
C THR A 3 -24.24 10.75 2.60
N LYS A 4 -25.44 10.98 2.06
CA LYS A 4 -26.41 9.91 1.77
C LYS A 4 -26.00 9.13 0.53
N SER A 5 -25.57 9.79 -0.53
CA SER A 5 -25.01 9.16 -1.74
C SER A 5 -23.80 8.29 -1.37
N ILE A 6 -22.90 8.80 -0.52
CA ILE A 6 -21.75 8.03 -0.02
C ILE A 6 -22.23 6.77 0.72
N SER A 7 -23.14 6.92 1.68
CA SER A 7 -23.67 5.80 2.46
C SER A 7 -24.29 4.74 1.57
N ASN A 8 -25.10 5.14 0.58
CA ASN A 8 -25.75 4.21 -0.34
C ASN A 8 -24.73 3.41 -1.17
N ILE A 9 -23.69 4.08 -1.69
CA ILE A 9 -22.61 3.41 -2.44
C ILE A 9 -21.89 2.39 -1.54
N PHE A 10 -21.54 2.76 -0.31
CA PHE A 10 -20.89 1.83 0.62
C PHE A 10 -21.79 0.66 1.01
N SER A 11 -23.08 0.91 1.26
CA SER A 11 -24.05 -0.15 1.57
C SER A 11 -24.15 -1.16 0.44
N SER A 12 -24.30 -0.71 -0.81
CA SER A 12 -24.34 -1.60 -1.98
C SER A 12 -23.02 -2.36 -2.18
N LEU A 13 -21.86 -1.70 -1.99
CA LEU A 13 -20.55 -2.35 -2.07
C LEU A 13 -20.36 -3.45 -1.03
N LEU A 14 -20.87 -3.25 0.19
CA LEU A 14 -20.74 -4.20 1.29
C LEU A 14 -21.74 -5.36 1.21
N SER A 15 -22.90 -5.16 0.56
CA SER A 15 -23.91 -6.20 0.36
C SER A 15 -23.59 -7.12 -0.82
N SER A 16 -22.83 -6.66 -1.81
CA SER A 16 -22.47 -7.46 -2.99
C SER A 16 -21.33 -8.44 -2.71
N ALA A 17 -21.49 -9.70 -3.14
CA ALA A 17 -20.38 -10.65 -3.19
C ALA A 17 -19.39 -10.25 -4.31
N ARG A 18 -18.15 -10.78 -4.24
CA ARG A 18 -16.99 -10.34 -5.03
C ARG A 18 -17.16 -10.32 -6.57
N ASP A 19 -18.19 -10.97 -7.11
CA ASP A 19 -18.46 -11.11 -8.55
C ASP A 19 -19.56 -10.16 -9.11
N GLU A 20 -20.04 -9.20 -8.32
CA GLU A 20 -21.21 -8.36 -8.68
C GLU A 20 -20.90 -6.86 -8.83
N ALA A 21 -19.67 -6.49 -9.19
CA ALA A 21 -19.31 -5.08 -9.39
C ALA A 21 -20.21 -4.35 -10.39
N GLN A 22 -20.75 -5.07 -11.40
CA GLN A 22 -21.71 -4.53 -12.35
C GLN A 22 -23.09 -4.27 -11.71
N VAL A 23 -23.55 -5.15 -10.83
CA VAL A 23 -24.83 -5.01 -10.11
C VAL A 23 -24.80 -3.76 -9.23
N VAL A 24 -23.71 -3.53 -8.51
CA VAL A 24 -23.55 -2.31 -7.68
C VAL A 24 -23.64 -1.04 -8.53
N VAL A 25 -23.04 -1.05 -9.73
CA VAL A 25 -23.13 0.10 -10.66
C VAL A 25 -24.55 0.28 -11.17
N GLU A 26 -25.29 -0.80 -11.45
CA GLU A 26 -26.68 -0.73 -11.87
C GLU A 26 -27.59 -0.18 -10.77
N GLU A 27 -27.45 -0.65 -9.53
CA GLU A 27 -28.22 -0.20 -8.38
C GLU A 27 -27.96 1.28 -8.04
N THR A 28 -26.73 1.74 -8.23
CA THR A 28 -26.33 3.12 -7.91
C THR A 28 -26.38 4.07 -9.11
N ARG A 29 -26.80 3.58 -10.30
CA ARG A 29 -26.75 4.33 -11.56
C ARG A 29 -27.54 5.64 -11.56
N GLN A 30 -28.57 5.71 -10.73
CA GLN A 30 -29.44 6.89 -10.61
C GLN A 30 -28.83 8.00 -9.74
N LEU A 31 -27.75 7.72 -9.01
CA LEU A 31 -27.09 8.73 -8.19
C LEU A 31 -26.45 9.80 -9.09
N PRO A 32 -26.64 11.11 -8.80
CA PRO A 32 -26.09 12.20 -9.61
C PRO A 32 -24.59 12.09 -9.84
N GLU A 33 -23.83 11.64 -8.83
CA GLU A 33 -22.38 11.49 -8.90
C GLU A 33 -21.95 10.36 -9.84
N ILE A 34 -22.72 9.27 -9.88
CA ILE A 34 -22.49 8.16 -10.83
C ILE A 34 -22.82 8.60 -12.25
N GLN A 35 -23.90 9.35 -12.46
CA GLN A 35 -24.23 9.91 -13.78
C GLN A 35 -23.16 10.89 -14.28
N GLN A 36 -22.64 11.75 -13.39
CA GLN A 36 -21.53 12.66 -13.71
C GLN A 36 -20.26 11.88 -14.06
N ALA A 37 -19.95 10.80 -13.33
CA ALA A 37 -18.81 9.95 -13.61
C ALA A 37 -18.95 9.22 -14.97
N ILE A 38 -20.13 8.67 -15.28
CA ILE A 38 -20.43 8.04 -16.57
C ILE A 38 -20.23 9.05 -17.70
N LYS A 39 -20.82 10.25 -17.59
CA LYS A 39 -20.64 11.30 -18.59
C LYS A 39 -19.17 11.71 -18.75
N ALA A 40 -18.42 11.79 -17.65
CA ALA A 40 -16.98 12.07 -17.71
C ALA A 40 -16.19 10.98 -18.46
N LEU A 41 -16.59 9.71 -18.34
CA LEU A 41 -15.99 8.61 -19.11
C LEU A 41 -16.36 8.70 -20.60
N GLU A 42 -17.62 8.99 -20.93
CA GLU A 42 -18.08 9.22 -22.30
C GLU A 42 -17.32 10.38 -22.97
N ASP A 43 -17.13 11.48 -22.23
CA ASP A 43 -16.36 12.65 -22.64
C ASP A 43 -14.83 12.40 -22.65
N ARG A 44 -14.37 11.23 -22.20
CA ARG A 44 -12.95 10.86 -22.03
C ARG A 44 -12.17 11.88 -21.20
N ASN A 45 -12.80 12.42 -20.18
CA ASN A 45 -12.23 13.45 -19.32
C ASN A 45 -11.81 12.85 -17.96
N PRO A 46 -10.52 12.52 -17.76
CA PRO A 46 -10.06 11.85 -16.56
C PRO A 46 -10.21 12.73 -15.31
N ASP A 47 -10.01 14.04 -15.42
CA ASP A 47 -10.11 14.97 -14.29
C ASP A 47 -11.55 15.05 -13.78
N ARG A 48 -12.52 15.14 -14.70
CA ARG A 48 -13.94 15.13 -14.33
C ARG A 48 -14.35 13.81 -13.69
N PHE A 49 -13.86 12.67 -14.20
CA PHE A 49 -14.14 11.37 -13.60
C PHE A 49 -13.56 11.28 -12.19
N TYR A 50 -12.30 11.71 -12.02
CA TYR A 50 -11.65 11.76 -10.73
C TYR A 50 -12.42 12.62 -9.72
N LEU A 51 -12.78 13.86 -10.09
CA LEU A 51 -13.49 14.79 -9.22
C LEU A 51 -14.91 14.33 -8.88
N ALA A 52 -15.62 13.71 -9.84
CA ALA A 52 -17.00 13.27 -9.64
C ALA A 52 -17.10 12.07 -8.69
N LEU A 53 -16.19 11.11 -8.78
CA LEU A 53 -16.32 9.82 -8.09
C LEU A 53 -15.12 9.47 -7.20
N LEU A 54 -13.92 9.42 -7.77
CA LEU A 54 -12.75 8.91 -7.06
C LEU A 54 -12.34 9.81 -5.89
N TYR A 55 -12.36 11.13 -6.09
CA TYR A 55 -11.94 12.09 -5.08
C TYR A 55 -12.84 12.05 -3.84
N PRO A 56 -14.18 12.16 -3.92
CA PRO A 56 -15.05 12.05 -2.76
C PRO A 56 -14.89 10.74 -1.99
N LEU A 57 -14.81 9.60 -2.69
CA LEU A 57 -14.60 8.29 -2.05
C LEU A 57 -13.25 8.24 -1.33
N THR A 58 -12.19 8.73 -1.98
CA THR A 58 -10.86 8.83 -1.39
C THR A 58 -10.86 9.71 -0.14
N GLN A 59 -11.60 10.84 -0.13
CA GLN A 59 -11.69 11.72 1.04
C GLN A 59 -12.36 11.02 2.23
N VAL A 60 -13.38 10.18 2.00
CA VAL A 60 -14.03 9.42 3.08
C VAL A 60 -13.06 8.43 3.72
N VAL A 61 -12.37 7.63 2.90
CA VAL A 61 -11.40 6.64 3.39
C VAL A 61 -10.24 7.34 4.08
N ARG A 62 -9.72 8.44 3.50
CA ARG A 62 -8.68 9.27 4.12
C ARG A 62 -9.13 9.86 5.45
N GLY A 63 -10.39 10.30 5.54
CA GLY A 63 -10.98 10.81 6.78
C GLY A 63 -10.97 9.74 7.89
N LEU A 64 -11.46 8.54 7.57
CA LEU A 64 -11.44 7.39 8.47
C LEU A 64 -10.02 7.04 8.94
N VAL A 65 -9.07 6.96 8.01
CA VAL A 65 -7.67 6.67 8.34
C VAL A 65 -7.13 7.73 9.29
N ASN A 66 -7.30 9.02 8.96
CA ASN A 66 -6.75 10.11 9.75
C ASN A 66 -7.35 10.23 11.15
N GLU A 67 -8.62 9.85 11.32
CA GLU A 67 -9.26 9.74 12.63
C GLU A 67 -8.61 8.66 13.49
N GLN A 68 -8.29 7.49 12.91
CA GLN A 68 -7.77 6.34 13.66
C GLN A 68 -6.25 6.38 13.88
N VAL A 69 -5.47 6.92 12.93
CA VAL A 69 -4.00 6.90 12.97
C VAL A 69 -3.37 8.25 13.30
N GLY A 70 -4.16 9.24 13.71
CA GLY A 70 -3.67 10.50 14.28
C GLY A 70 -2.92 11.41 13.30
N ARG A 71 -3.39 11.52 12.04
CA ARG A 71 -2.75 12.32 10.97
C ARG A 71 -1.27 11.97 10.69
N CYS A 72 -0.84 10.75 11.01
CA CYS A 72 0.48 10.27 10.63
C CYS A 72 0.53 10.03 9.12
N GLN A 73 1.28 10.87 8.39
CA GLN A 73 1.36 10.82 6.93
C GLN A 73 1.94 9.50 6.40
N GLU A 74 2.88 8.89 7.14
CA GLU A 74 3.51 7.62 6.77
C GLU A 74 2.50 6.47 6.88
N ALA A 75 1.73 6.44 7.95
CA ALA A 75 0.65 5.47 8.13
C ALA A 75 -0.46 5.67 7.10
N GLU A 76 -0.85 6.92 6.84
CA GLU A 76 -1.82 7.25 5.79
C GLU A 76 -1.34 6.74 4.43
N PHE A 77 -0.10 7.07 4.04
CA PHE A 77 0.48 6.60 2.78
C PHE A 77 0.48 5.08 2.67
N LEU A 78 0.91 4.38 3.73
CA LEU A 78 1.01 2.93 3.75
C LEU A 78 -0.35 2.24 3.59
N LEU A 79 -1.41 2.81 4.16
CA LEU A 79 -2.78 2.30 4.08
C LEU A 79 -3.44 2.66 2.76
N MET A 80 -3.35 3.93 2.35
CA MET A 80 -4.01 4.44 1.14
C MET A 80 -3.35 3.92 -0.14
N GLN A 81 -2.04 3.67 -0.13
CA GLN A 81 -1.27 3.20 -1.29
C GLN A 81 -0.75 1.77 -1.12
N ARG A 82 -1.50 0.96 -0.35
CA ARG A 82 -1.12 -0.39 0.05
C ARG A 82 -0.69 -1.29 -1.11
N ASP A 83 -1.41 -1.25 -2.23
CA ASP A 83 -1.12 -2.12 -3.38
C ASP A 83 0.19 -1.73 -4.08
N PHE A 84 0.42 -0.42 -4.26
CA PHE A 84 1.69 0.10 -4.76
C PHE A 84 2.86 -0.34 -3.88
N VAL A 85 2.78 -0.09 -2.57
CA VAL A 85 3.85 -0.44 -1.63
C VAL A 85 4.08 -1.96 -1.60
N SER A 86 3.01 -2.74 -1.47
CA SER A 86 3.11 -4.21 -1.38
C SER A 86 3.69 -4.85 -2.64
N SER A 87 3.37 -4.31 -3.82
CA SER A 87 3.92 -4.77 -5.10
C SER A 87 5.44 -4.58 -5.16
N HIS A 88 5.92 -3.39 -4.77
CA HIS A 88 7.35 -3.09 -4.75
C HIS A 88 8.12 -3.97 -3.75
N ILE A 89 7.60 -4.14 -2.53
CA ILE A 89 8.20 -5.03 -1.53
C ILE A 89 8.23 -6.47 -2.04
N ARG A 90 7.12 -6.96 -2.62
CA ARG A 90 7.04 -8.32 -3.16
C ARG A 90 8.09 -8.55 -4.23
N LYS A 91 8.19 -7.65 -5.20
CA LYS A 91 9.15 -7.78 -6.31
C LYS A 91 10.58 -7.80 -5.80
N LEU A 92 10.89 -6.99 -4.80
CA LEU A 92 12.20 -6.97 -4.18
C LEU A 92 12.52 -8.29 -3.45
N ILE A 93 11.55 -8.83 -2.69
CA ILE A 93 11.70 -10.14 -2.03
C ILE A 93 11.87 -11.27 -3.05
N GLU A 94 11.03 -11.29 -4.09
CA GLU A 94 11.12 -12.29 -5.17
C GLU A 94 12.50 -12.30 -5.83
N GLN A 95 13.11 -11.12 -6.01
CA GLN A 95 14.42 -10.96 -6.63
C GLN A 95 15.59 -11.44 -5.74
N HIS A 96 15.53 -11.20 -4.43
CA HIS A 96 16.68 -11.44 -3.53
C HIS A 96 16.55 -12.69 -2.66
N GLU A 97 15.32 -13.05 -2.28
CA GLU A 97 15.02 -14.18 -1.39
C GLU A 97 14.23 -15.30 -2.07
N GLY A 98 13.69 -15.03 -3.26
CA GLY A 98 12.87 -15.97 -4.03
C GLY A 98 11.37 -15.82 -3.78
N TRP A 99 10.59 -16.55 -4.57
CA TRP A 99 9.13 -16.50 -4.57
C TRP A 99 8.43 -17.12 -3.33
N PRO A 100 8.92 -18.23 -2.74
CA PRO A 100 8.23 -18.89 -1.62
C PRO A 100 7.96 -17.95 -0.44
N CYS A 101 6.73 -17.99 0.09
CA CYS A 101 6.28 -17.18 1.24
C CYS A 101 6.46 -15.65 1.07
N SER A 102 6.70 -15.15 -0.15
CA SER A 102 6.87 -13.72 -0.43
C SER A 102 5.67 -12.90 0.04
N ALA A 103 4.44 -13.42 -0.12
CA ALA A 103 3.23 -12.77 0.36
C ALA A 103 3.21 -12.59 1.89
N ASP A 104 3.68 -13.58 2.65
CA ASP A 104 3.70 -13.52 4.11
C ASP A 104 4.76 -12.54 4.61
N LYS A 105 5.94 -12.54 3.98
CA LYS A 105 6.99 -11.55 4.25
C LYS A 105 6.53 -10.11 3.98
N VAL A 106 5.82 -9.89 2.86
CA VAL A 106 5.21 -8.59 2.56
C VAL A 106 4.23 -8.18 3.66
N ARG A 107 3.33 -9.08 4.08
CA ARG A 107 2.37 -8.79 5.17
C ARG A 107 3.09 -8.45 6.48
N THR A 108 4.14 -9.19 6.82
CA THR A 108 4.95 -8.93 8.01
C THR A 108 5.57 -7.54 7.95
N ILE A 109 6.27 -7.20 6.87
CA ILE A 109 6.95 -5.90 6.69
C ILE A 109 5.94 -4.75 6.78
N MET A 110 4.82 -4.86 6.05
CA MET A 110 3.75 -3.86 6.09
C MET A 110 3.20 -3.66 7.51
N ARG A 111 2.95 -4.76 8.23
CA ARG A 111 2.41 -4.74 9.60
C ARG A 111 3.38 -4.08 10.58
N VAL A 112 4.66 -4.46 10.57
CA VAL A 112 5.63 -3.89 11.53
C VAL A 112 5.95 -2.43 11.21
N ALA A 113 5.98 -2.04 9.93
CA ALA A 113 6.13 -0.64 9.55
C ALA A 113 4.93 0.20 10.01
N LEU A 114 3.71 -0.30 9.85
CA LEU A 114 2.51 0.38 10.33
C LEU A 114 2.52 0.55 11.86
N SER A 115 2.84 -0.53 12.60
CA SER A 115 2.97 -0.48 14.07
C SER A 115 4.03 0.51 14.51
N TYR A 116 5.16 0.60 13.80
CA TYR A 116 6.17 1.61 14.09
C TYR A 116 5.64 3.02 13.85
N TYR A 117 4.96 3.28 12.73
CA TYR A 117 4.47 4.63 12.42
C TYR A 117 3.43 5.13 13.43
N ILE A 118 2.49 4.26 13.83
CA ILE A 118 1.41 4.60 14.76
C ILE A 118 1.90 4.56 16.21
N ASP A 119 2.44 3.43 16.67
CA ASP A 119 2.71 3.17 18.09
C ASP A 119 4.17 3.43 18.50
N LYS A 120 5.06 3.76 17.55
CA LYS A 120 6.52 3.83 17.75
C LYS A 120 7.13 2.54 18.30
N LYS A 121 6.47 1.39 18.09
CA LYS A 121 6.99 0.07 18.45
C LYS A 121 8.25 -0.24 17.62
N PRO A 122 9.40 -0.55 18.25
CA PRO A 122 10.59 -0.97 17.53
C PRO A 122 10.32 -2.16 16.61
N ILE A 123 10.96 -2.16 15.44
CA ILE A 123 10.87 -3.29 14.51
C ILE A 123 11.98 -4.28 14.85
N GLU A 124 11.59 -5.36 15.52
CA GLU A 124 12.47 -6.46 15.91
C GLU A 124 11.90 -7.78 15.42
N PHE A 125 12.76 -8.62 14.84
CA PHE A 125 12.39 -9.94 14.33
C PHE A 125 13.05 -11.03 15.17
N ASN A 126 12.24 -11.96 15.68
CA ASN A 126 12.73 -13.13 16.39
C ASN A 126 12.98 -14.27 15.39
N TYR A 127 14.22 -14.41 14.94
CA TYR A 127 14.65 -15.47 14.03
C TYR A 127 14.89 -16.83 14.72
N GLN A 128 14.79 -16.88 16.05
CA GLN A 128 14.89 -18.11 16.85
C GLN A 128 13.52 -18.74 17.14
N GLY A 129 12.43 -18.15 16.63
CA GLY A 129 11.08 -18.68 16.81
C GLY A 129 10.82 -19.96 16.01
N GLU A 130 9.73 -20.65 16.36
CA GLU A 130 9.29 -21.89 15.69
C GLU A 130 8.92 -21.68 14.21
N TYR A 131 8.34 -20.51 13.88
CA TYR A 131 7.90 -20.18 12.53
C TYR A 131 8.56 -18.88 12.05
N VAL A 132 9.55 -18.98 11.17
CA VAL A 132 10.33 -17.82 10.67
C VAL A 132 10.20 -17.57 9.16
N PHE A 133 9.45 -18.43 8.44
CA PHE A 133 9.29 -18.33 6.98
C PHE A 133 8.66 -17.01 6.51
N HIS A 134 7.92 -16.34 7.39
CA HIS A 134 7.27 -15.05 7.14
C HIS A 134 8.18 -13.85 7.44
N LEU A 135 9.41 -14.08 7.90
CA LEU A 135 10.40 -13.06 8.19
C LEU A 135 11.35 -12.92 6.99
N PRO A 136 11.63 -11.70 6.53
CA PRO A 136 12.66 -11.50 5.52
C PRO A 136 14.04 -11.74 6.15
N THR A 137 14.97 -12.36 5.43
CA THR A 137 16.27 -12.78 6.00
C THR A 137 17.46 -12.07 5.38
N LYS A 138 17.38 -11.63 4.12
CA LYS A 138 18.49 -11.00 3.40
C LYS A 138 18.33 -9.49 3.27
N ILE A 139 17.11 -9.04 3.00
CA ILE A 139 16.78 -7.64 2.73
C ILE A 139 15.62 -7.20 3.62
N LEU A 140 15.46 -5.91 3.89
CA LEU A 140 14.34 -5.41 4.71
C LEU A 140 14.17 -6.19 6.05
N ASN A 141 15.29 -6.62 6.62
CA ASN A 141 15.39 -7.51 7.79
C ASN A 141 15.71 -6.74 9.08
N ASP A 142 15.74 -5.42 9.01
CA ASP A 142 15.96 -4.52 10.14
C ASP A 142 15.13 -3.23 9.98
N GLN A 143 14.95 -2.51 11.08
CA GLN A 143 14.16 -1.28 11.12
C GLN A 143 14.64 -0.24 10.10
N ALA A 144 15.95 -0.01 10.01
CA ALA A 144 16.51 1.07 9.19
C ALA A 144 16.27 0.81 7.70
N SER A 145 16.46 -0.43 7.25
CA SER A 145 16.21 -0.84 5.87
C SER A 145 14.72 -0.81 5.52
N ILE A 146 13.84 -1.26 6.42
CA ILE A 146 12.39 -1.19 6.22
C ILE A 146 11.92 0.26 6.10
N LEU A 147 12.20 1.09 7.10
CA LEU A 147 11.72 2.47 7.12
C LEU A 147 12.35 3.32 6.01
N GLY A 148 13.64 3.09 5.71
CA GLY A 148 14.33 3.74 4.60
C GLY A 148 13.66 3.41 3.26
N PHE A 149 13.34 2.14 3.01
CA PHE A 149 12.65 1.72 1.79
C PHE A 149 11.22 2.27 1.70
N MET A 150 10.47 2.25 2.81
CA MET A 150 9.12 2.84 2.87
C MET A 150 9.14 4.34 2.57
N ASN A 151 10.10 5.08 3.13
CA ASN A 151 10.28 6.50 2.81
C ASN A 151 10.63 6.70 1.33
N GLY A 152 11.53 5.87 0.78
CA GLY A 152 11.85 5.88 -0.65
C GLY A 152 10.60 5.71 -1.52
N LEU A 153 9.74 4.75 -1.20
CA LEU A 153 8.48 4.52 -1.92
C LEU A 153 7.51 5.69 -1.81
N LYS A 154 7.41 6.35 -0.65
CA LYS A 154 6.59 7.56 -0.47
C LYS A 154 7.04 8.66 -1.44
N HIS A 155 8.35 8.93 -1.48
CA HIS A 155 8.91 9.92 -2.40
C HIS A 155 8.67 9.55 -3.86
N LEU A 156 8.92 8.29 -4.24
CA LEU A 156 8.69 7.80 -5.59
C LEU A 156 7.23 8.02 -6.03
N TYR A 157 6.27 7.69 -5.16
CA TYR A 157 4.85 7.85 -5.44
C TYR A 157 4.48 9.32 -5.72
N TYR A 158 5.12 10.27 -5.02
CA TYR A 158 4.90 11.70 -5.21
C TYR A 158 5.84 12.35 -6.24
N GLY A 159 6.54 11.55 -7.05
CA GLY A 159 7.33 12.04 -8.19
C GLY A 159 8.79 12.35 -7.91
N ASP A 160 9.31 12.02 -6.73
CA ASP A 160 10.73 12.13 -6.38
C ASP A 160 11.39 10.74 -6.34
N PRO A 161 12.04 10.28 -7.43
CA PRO A 161 12.57 8.93 -7.51
C PRO A 161 13.89 8.74 -6.75
N GLU A 162 14.62 9.81 -6.43
CA GLU A 162 16.00 9.73 -5.95
C GLU A 162 16.12 8.92 -4.64
N PRO A 163 15.30 9.17 -3.60
CA PRO A 163 15.39 8.40 -2.35
C PRO A 163 15.14 6.91 -2.56
N TYR A 164 14.21 6.54 -3.45
CA TYR A 164 13.95 5.14 -3.78
C TYR A 164 15.14 4.46 -4.45
N LEU A 165 15.73 5.12 -5.46
CA LEU A 165 16.89 4.60 -6.17
C LEU A 165 18.08 4.40 -5.24
N GLN A 166 18.31 5.32 -4.30
CA GLN A 166 19.34 5.17 -3.29
C GLN A 166 19.12 3.94 -2.40
N GLN A 167 17.89 3.65 -2.00
CA GLN A 167 17.59 2.43 -1.23
C GLN A 167 17.82 1.17 -2.05
N LEU A 168 17.43 1.15 -3.33
CA LEU A 168 17.73 0.03 -4.22
C LEU A 168 19.24 -0.21 -4.35
N LEU A 169 20.04 0.85 -4.48
CA LEU A 169 21.50 0.74 -4.53
C LEU A 169 22.08 0.19 -3.21
N ARG A 170 21.58 0.64 -2.06
CA ARG A 170 21.99 0.12 -0.75
C ARG A 170 21.68 -1.37 -0.61
N ILE A 171 20.48 -1.77 -1.02
CA ILE A 171 20.04 -3.17 -1.00
C ILE A 171 20.94 -4.04 -1.88
N LYS A 172 21.20 -3.60 -3.12
CA LYS A 172 22.11 -4.30 -4.04
C LYS A 172 23.52 -4.46 -3.48
N LYS A 173 24.08 -3.41 -2.88
CA LYS A 173 25.42 -3.46 -2.25
C LYS A 173 25.45 -4.47 -1.10
N ARG A 174 24.48 -4.39 -0.19
CA ARG A 174 24.38 -5.31 0.96
C ARG A 174 24.21 -6.77 0.52
N THR A 175 23.42 -7.04 -0.52
CA THR A 175 23.26 -8.41 -1.03
C THR A 175 24.52 -8.92 -1.71
N ALA A 176 25.24 -8.08 -2.45
CA ALA A 176 26.50 -8.47 -3.09
C ALA A 176 27.61 -8.77 -2.06
N GLU A 177 27.69 -7.98 -0.99
CA GLU A 177 28.62 -8.22 0.12
C GLU A 177 28.33 -9.52 0.87
N ALA A 178 27.04 -9.88 1.01
CA ALA A 178 26.63 -11.13 1.66
C ALA A 178 26.88 -12.38 0.80
N GLU A 179 27.01 -12.22 -0.52
CA GLU A 179 27.26 -13.32 -1.48
C GLU A 179 28.75 -13.57 -1.74
N GLN A 180 29.64 -12.66 -1.35
CA GLN A 180 31.09 -12.91 -1.41
C GLN A 180 31.47 -13.85 -0.26
N PRO A 181 31.94 -15.08 -0.53
CA PRO A 181 32.43 -15.95 0.52
C PRO A 181 33.60 -15.25 1.21
N GLN A 182 33.58 -15.21 2.55
CA GLN A 182 34.79 -14.94 3.32
C GLN A 182 35.84 -15.92 2.82
N GLY A 183 36.84 -15.40 2.10
CA GLY A 183 37.88 -16.21 1.48
C GLY A 183 38.51 -17.13 2.53
N LEU A 184 38.39 -18.43 2.28
CA LEU A 184 39.22 -19.48 2.85
C LEU A 184 40.16 -19.97 1.74
#